data_AF-A0A6M1MFM4-F1
#
_entry.id   AF-A0A6M1MFM4-F1
#
_cell.length_a   1.000
_cell.length_b   1.000
_cell.length_c   1.000
_cell.angle_alpha   90.00
_cell.angle_beta   90.00
_cell.angle_gamma   90.00
#
_symmetry.space_group_name_H-M   'P 1'
#
loop_
_entity.id
_entity.type
_entity.pdbx_description
1 polymer ?
#
loop_
_entity_poly.entity_id
_entity_poly.type
_entity_poly.pdbx_seq_one_letter_code
_entity_poly.pdbx_strand_id
1 'polypeptide(L)'
;MASGFLEFSQTDTGHLSALQQDLHRIGTGVNQLALAAKRGRIDLARDQWEAVNELRHELPGMRSLLGQVVAERRRQGRALFRAFLAGEEGCNG
;
A
#
# COMPACT_ATOMS: atom_id res chain seq x y z
N MET A 1 -14.35 -27.34 8.13
CA MET A 1 -13.13 -26.89 7.43
C MET A 1 -13.32 -25.42 7.09
N ALA A 2 -12.61 -24.52 7.77
CA ALA A 2 -12.80 -23.08 7.58
C ALA A 2 -12.16 -22.67 6.25
N SER A 3 -12.99 -22.53 5.22
CA SER A 3 -12.65 -21.86 3.98
C SER A 3 -12.29 -20.40 4.29
N GLY A 4 -11.01 -20.08 4.17
CA GLY A 4 -10.47 -18.74 4.40
C GLY A 4 -9.03 -18.60 3.93
N PHE A 5 -8.60 -19.52 3.07
CA PHE A 5 -7.32 -19.51 2.38
C PHE A 5 -7.46 -18.56 1.17
N LEU A 6 -7.64 -17.26 1.44
CA LEU A 6 -7.29 -16.25 0.44
C LEU A 6 -5.75 -16.21 0.41
N GLU A 7 -5.20 -17.17 -0.31
CA GLU A 7 -3.79 -17.35 -0.64
C GLU A 7 -3.33 -16.16 -1.47
N PHE A 8 -2.97 -15.05 -0.79
CA PHE A 8 -2.21 -13.99 -1.44
C PHE A 8 -0.77 -14.48 -1.56
N SER A 9 -0.34 -14.73 -2.79
CA SER A 9 1.00 -15.19 -3.10
C SER A 9 2.04 -14.14 -2.68
N GLN A 10 3.31 -14.56 -2.57
CA GLN A 10 4.42 -13.63 -2.35
C GLN A 10 4.47 -12.55 -3.47
N THR A 11 4.04 -12.93 -4.68
CA THR A 11 3.84 -12.06 -5.83
C THR A 11 2.80 -10.97 -5.55
N ASP A 12 1.65 -11.31 -4.97
CA ASP A 12 0.60 -10.32 -4.66
C ASP A 12 1.02 -9.32 -3.57
N THR A 13 1.81 -9.77 -2.60
CA THR A 13 2.42 -8.87 -1.60
C THR A 13 3.43 -7.91 -2.24
N GLY A 14 4.19 -8.39 -3.23
CA GLY A 14 5.06 -7.58 -4.06
C GLY A 14 4.28 -6.53 -4.87
N HIS A 15 3.16 -6.94 -5.50
CA HIS A 15 2.28 -6.03 -6.24
C HIS A 15 1.69 -4.94 -5.35
N LEU A 16 1.24 -5.26 -4.12
CA LEU A 16 0.73 -4.27 -3.17
C LEU A 16 1.82 -3.29 -2.72
N SER A 17 3.06 -3.76 -2.54
CA SER A 17 4.20 -2.90 -2.20
C SER A 17 4.57 -1.97 -3.35
N ALA A 18 4.52 -2.47 -4.59
CA ALA A 18 4.74 -1.67 -5.80
C ALA A 18 3.65 -0.60 -5.97
N LEU A 19 2.38 -0.96 -5.79
CA LEU A 19 1.26 -0.01 -5.78
C LEU A 19 1.46 1.08 -4.71
N GLN A 20 1.93 0.72 -3.52
CA GLN A 20 2.25 1.70 -2.48
C GLN A 20 3.34 2.71 -2.92
N GLN A 21 4.38 2.24 -3.63
CA GLN A 21 5.43 3.10 -4.18
C GLN A 21 4.93 3.98 -5.32
N ASP A 22 4.11 3.44 -6.21
CA ASP A 22 3.54 4.20 -7.33
C ASP A 22 2.61 5.30 -6.83
N LEU A 23 1.76 5.02 -5.84
CA LEU A 23 0.93 6.03 -5.19
C LEU A 23 1.79 7.12 -4.50
N HIS A 24 2.93 6.76 -3.91
CA HIS A 24 3.87 7.73 -3.36
C HIS A 24 4.46 8.64 -4.45
N ARG A 25 4.89 8.08 -5.58
CA ARG A 25 5.43 8.83 -6.73
C ARG A 25 4.38 9.74 -7.36
N ILE A 26 3.13 9.28 -7.49
CA ILE A 26 2.02 10.12 -7.96
C ILE A 26 1.82 11.27 -6.98
N GLY A 27 1.74 11.00 -5.67
CA GLY A 27 1.57 12.03 -4.66
C GLY A 27 2.69 13.08 -4.67
N THR A 28 3.95 12.69 -4.85
CA THR A 28 5.07 13.64 -4.97
C THR A 28 5.00 14.45 -6.25
N GLY A 29 4.69 13.84 -7.40
CA GLY A 29 4.51 14.53 -8.68
C GLY A 29 3.39 15.58 -8.63
N VAL A 30 2.25 15.22 -8.04
CA VAL A 30 1.10 16.12 -7.83
C VAL A 30 1.48 17.29 -6.90
N ASN A 31 2.26 17.03 -5.84
CA ASN A 31 2.81 18.09 -4.98
C ASN A 31 3.73 19.06 -5.75
N GLN A 32 4.57 18.54 -6.66
CA GLN A 32 5.47 19.37 -7.46
C GLN A 32 4.71 20.21 -8.50
N LEU A 33 3.69 19.65 -9.14
CA LEU A 33 2.79 20.39 -10.04
C LEU A 33 2.11 21.53 -9.29
N ALA A 34 1.55 21.25 -8.10
CA ALA A 34 0.96 22.27 -7.25
C ALA A 34 1.96 23.38 -6.89
N LEU A 35 3.19 23.01 -6.53
CA LEU A 35 4.24 23.97 -6.18
C LEU A 35 4.70 24.81 -7.39
N ALA A 36 4.84 24.20 -8.56
CA ALA A 36 5.25 24.88 -9.78
C ALA A 36 4.18 25.85 -10.28
N ALA A 37 2.91 25.45 -10.21
CA ALA A 37 1.77 26.32 -10.51
C ALA A 37 1.66 27.48 -9.52
N LYS A 38 1.81 27.23 -8.20
CA LYS A 38 1.88 28.33 -7.19
C LYS A 38 3.00 29.33 -7.45
N ARG A 39 4.08 28.91 -8.09
CA ARG A 39 5.23 29.75 -8.45
C ARG A 39 5.07 30.41 -9.83
N GLY A 40 3.91 30.27 -10.48
CA GLY A 40 3.65 30.81 -11.82
C GLY A 40 4.45 30.14 -12.94
N ARG A 41 5.02 28.96 -12.70
CA ARG A 41 5.86 28.24 -13.68
C ARG A 41 5.06 27.35 -14.64
N ILE A 42 3.80 27.10 -14.32
CA ILE A 42 2.86 26.31 -15.10
C ILE A 42 1.49 26.95 -14.90
N ASP A 43 0.71 27.11 -15.97
CA ASP A 43 -0.66 27.60 -15.88
C ASP A 43 -1.62 26.41 -15.92
N LEU A 44 -2.26 26.12 -14.78
CA LEU A 44 -3.24 25.05 -14.65
C LEU A 44 -4.63 25.68 -14.55
N ALA A 45 -5.59 25.18 -15.33
CA ALA A 45 -6.98 25.59 -15.18
C ALA A 45 -7.52 25.17 -13.81
N ARG A 46 -8.54 25.89 -13.33
CA ARG A 46 -9.13 25.71 -12.00
C ARG A 46 -9.53 24.25 -11.70
N ASP A 47 -10.14 23.57 -12.66
CA ASP A 47 -10.62 22.19 -12.52
C ASP A 47 -9.46 21.18 -12.37
N GLN A 48 -8.33 21.44 -13.02
CA GLN A 48 -7.13 20.60 -12.89
C GLN A 48 -6.50 20.79 -11.51
N TRP A 49 -6.58 22.00 -10.94
CA TRP A 49 -6.15 22.29 -9.59
C TRP A 49 -7.00 21.58 -8.53
N GLU A 50 -8.30 21.47 -8.76
CA GLU A 50 -9.23 20.76 -7.88
C GLU A 50 -8.92 19.25 -7.87
N ALA A 51 -8.77 18.64 -9.05
CA ALA A 51 -8.37 17.24 -9.20
C ALA A 51 -7.00 16.93 -8.57
N VAL A 52 -6.03 17.83 -8.72
CA VAL A 52 -4.71 17.75 -8.07
C VAL A 52 -4.83 17.79 -6.55
N ASN A 53 -5.68 18.66 -6.00
CA ASN A 53 -5.87 18.75 -4.55
C ASN A 53 -6.63 17.54 -3.99
N GLU A 54 -7.62 17.02 -4.71
CA GLU A 54 -8.34 15.81 -4.35
C GLU A 54 -7.38 14.60 -4.29
N LEU A 55 -6.53 14.43 -5.30
CA LEU A 55 -5.49 13.40 -5.29
C LEU A 55 -4.51 13.57 -4.11
N ARG A 56 -4.11 14.80 -3.78
CA ARG A 56 -3.25 15.04 -2.60
C ARG A 56 -3.91 14.68 -1.29
N HIS A 57 -5.23 14.80 -1.21
CA HIS A 57 -6.00 14.45 -0.03
C HIS A 57 -6.17 12.93 0.13
N GLU A 58 -6.51 12.23 -0.95
CA GLU A 58 -6.88 10.81 -0.93
C GLU A 58 -5.68 9.84 -0.91
N LEU A 59 -4.61 10.17 -1.64
CA LEU A 59 -3.46 9.27 -1.82
C LEU A 59 -2.76 8.84 -0.50
N PRO A 60 -2.58 9.71 0.51
CA PRO A 60 -2.03 9.31 1.80
C PRO A 60 -2.89 8.26 2.52
N GLY A 61 -4.22 8.38 2.45
CA GLY A 61 -5.17 7.46 3.06
C GLY A 61 -5.09 6.07 2.43
N MET A 62 -5.15 6.01 1.09
CA MET A 62 -4.97 4.76 0.34
C MET A 62 -3.63 4.10 0.66
N ARG A 63 -2.54 4.88 0.75
CA ARG A 63 -1.21 4.35 1.11
C ARG A 63 -1.20 3.73 2.50
N SER A 64 -1.84 4.37 3.47
CA SER A 64 -1.93 3.88 4.84
C SER A 64 -2.68 2.55 4.92
N LEU A 65 -3.85 2.48 4.25
CA LEU A 65 -4.66 1.26 4.19
C LEU A 65 -3.90 0.09 3.56
N LEU A 66 -3.21 0.32 2.43
CA LEU A 66 -2.38 -0.70 1.80
C LEU A 66 -1.25 -1.16 2.73
N GLY A 67 -0.61 -0.24 3.45
CA GLY A 67 0.42 -0.57 4.44
C GLY A 67 -0.11 -1.46 5.58
N GLN A 68 -1.32 -1.17 6.07
CA GLN A 68 -1.99 -1.98 7.11
C GLN A 68 -2.31 -3.39 6.61
N VAL A 69 -2.82 -3.51 5.38
CA VAL A 69 -3.09 -4.80 4.73
C VAL A 69 -1.80 -5.63 4.65
N VAL A 70 -0.70 -5.05 4.15
CA VAL A 70 0.59 -5.74 4.05
C VAL A 70 1.13 -6.15 5.44
N ALA A 71 1.02 -5.28 6.44
CA ALA A 71 1.49 -5.55 7.79
C ALA A 71 0.74 -6.71 8.45
N GLU A 72 -0.59 -6.73 8.31
CA GLU A 72 -1.44 -7.79 8.86
C GLU A 72 -1.17 -9.13 8.17
N ARG A 73 -0.93 -9.14 6.85
CA ARG A 73 -0.51 -10.36 6.15
C ARG A 73 0.83 -10.90 6.65
N ARG A 74 1.84 -10.03 6.82
CA ARG A 74 3.14 -10.45 7.40
C ARG A 74 2.97 -11.04 8.81
N ARG A 75 2.04 -10.50 9.60
CA ARG A 75 1.73 -11.02 10.95
C ARG A 75 1.10 -12.41 10.87
N GLN A 76 0.12 -12.60 9.99
CA GLN A 76 -0.53 -13.90 9.77
C GLN A 76 0.46 -14.96 9.30
N GLY A 77 1.33 -14.65 8.32
CA GLY A 77 2.37 -15.57 7.86
C GLY A 77 3.33 -16.00 8.97
N ARG A 78 3.76 -15.07 9.84
CA ARG A 78 4.59 -15.41 11.01
C ARG A 78 3.86 -16.24 12.07
N ALA A 79 2.54 -16.09 12.19
CA ALA A 79 1.75 -16.89 13.13
C ALA A 79 1.61 -18.33 12.62
N LEU A 80 1.31 -18.51 11.33
CA LEU A 80 1.24 -19.83 10.69
C LEU A 80 2.58 -20.56 10.73
N PHE A 81 3.69 -19.87 10.42
CA PHE A 81 5.03 -20.47 10.48
C PHE A 81 5.39 -20.94 11.90
N ARG A 82 5.05 -20.15 12.93
CA ARG A 82 5.26 -20.55 14.32
C ARG A 82 4.40 -21.76 14.72
N ALA A 83 3.15 -21.82 14.27
CA ALA A 83 2.27 -22.96 14.52
C ALA A 83 2.80 -24.24 13.82
N PHE A 84 3.36 -24.11 12.62
CA PHE A 84 4.01 -25.21 11.91
C PHE A 84 5.21 -25.76 12.68
N LEU A 85 6.15 -24.89 13.10
CA LEU A 85 7.32 -25.31 13.89
C LEU A 85 6.93 -26.02 15.19
N ALA A 86 5.95 -25.49 15.92
CA ALA A 86 5.46 -26.11 17.15
C ALA A 86 4.82 -27.49 16.92
N GLY A 87 4.22 -27.71 15.73
CA GLY A 87 3.69 -29.01 15.32
C GLY A 87 4.78 -30.03 14.96
N GLU A 88 5.89 -29.59 14.36
CA GLU A 88 7.04 -30.47 14.06
C GLU A 88 7.83 -30.86 15.30
N GLU A 89 7.95 -29.97 16.29
CA GLU A 89 8.59 -30.27 17.58
C GLU A 89 7.75 -31.26 18.42
N GLY A 90 6.42 -31.23 18.32
CA GLY A 90 5.53 -32.17 19.01
C GLY A 90 5.41 -33.56 18.37
N CYS A 91 5.80 -33.72 17.11
CA CYS A 91 5.81 -35.02 16.41
C CYS A 91 7.16 -35.77 16.52
N ASN A 92 8.23 -35.11 16.99
CA ASN A 92 9.56 -35.69 17.16
C ASN A 92 9.94 -35.92 18.64
N GLY A 93 8.97 -35.87 19.56
CA GLY A 93 9.14 -36.09 21.00
C GLY A 93 8.52 -37.38 21.50
#